data_AF-G4ZUL7-F1
#
_entry.id   AF-G4ZUL7-F1
#
_cell.length_a   1.000
_cell.length_b   1.000
_cell.length_c   1.000
_cell.angle_alpha   90.00
_cell.angle_beta   90.00
_cell.angle_gamma   90.00
#
_symmetry.space_group_name_H-M   'P 1'
#
loop_
_entity.id
_entity.type
_entity.pdbx_description
1 polymer ?
#
loop_
_entity_poly.entity_id
_entity_poly.type
_entity_poly.pdbx_seq_one_letter_code
_entity_poly.pdbx_strand_id
1 'polypeptide(L)'
;MLSSIAAMQRTLQKLASTDTVVEVHSLASCFYNWYTLELWHTAATQKKQQFVRADLKAGVNIMIIAAGREVDVPTAPLDRDGVAYRLWKQRVWTLAEDLDKKVNAALGSIDGKGLSKTAGSLRKRWRKLRVDHCSAYDALCSAFITRKANSGIVDRCTPASHQWKQKDLES
;
A
#
# COMPACT_ATOMS: atom_id res chain seq x y z
N MET A 1 20.30 13.00 -13.47
CA MET A 1 19.29 12.46 -12.53
C MET A 1 17.83 12.60 -13.02
N LEU A 2 17.48 13.56 -13.88
CA LEU A 2 16.12 13.72 -14.44
C LEU A 2 15.70 12.64 -15.47
N SER A 3 16.68 12.00 -16.11
CA SER A 3 16.49 10.95 -17.13
C SER A 3 15.87 9.66 -16.58
N SER A 4 16.12 9.32 -15.32
CA SER A 4 15.63 8.07 -14.71
C SER A 4 14.14 8.12 -14.37
N ILE A 5 13.61 9.30 -13.99
CA ILE A 5 12.20 9.48 -13.61
C ILE A 5 11.31 9.49 -14.85
N ALA A 6 11.74 10.16 -15.92
CA ALA A 6 11.02 10.16 -17.20
C ALA A 6 11.01 8.77 -17.86
N ALA A 7 12.10 8.00 -17.73
CA ALA A 7 12.13 6.60 -18.15
C ALA A 7 11.16 5.74 -17.33
N MET A 8 11.12 5.93 -16.00
CA MET A 8 10.20 5.19 -15.12
C MET A 8 8.73 5.52 -15.39
N GLN A 9 8.40 6.79 -15.66
CA GLN A 9 7.05 7.21 -16.02
C GLN A 9 6.62 6.70 -17.39
N ARG A 10 7.52 6.68 -18.39
CA ARG A 10 7.24 6.05 -19.69
C ARG A 10 7.07 4.54 -19.59
N THR A 11 7.84 3.87 -18.73
CA THR A 11 7.64 2.44 -18.45
C THR A 11 6.30 2.20 -17.76
N LEU A 12 5.90 3.04 -16.80
CA LEU A 12 4.61 2.94 -16.12
C LEU A 12 3.42 3.24 -17.04
N GLN A 13 3.52 4.21 -17.95
CA GLN A 13 2.51 4.46 -18.98
C GLN A 13 2.45 3.32 -20.01
N LYS A 14 3.60 2.77 -20.40
CA LYS A 14 3.66 1.63 -21.32
C LYS A 14 3.08 0.36 -20.68
N LEU A 15 3.28 0.15 -19.38
CA LEU A 15 2.66 -0.91 -18.58
C LEU A 15 1.15 -0.71 -18.35
N ALA A 16 0.63 0.51 -18.50
CA ALA A 16 -0.80 0.81 -18.42
C ALA A 16 -1.54 0.58 -19.75
N SER A 17 -0.83 0.49 -20.88
CA SER A 17 -1.41 0.36 -22.23
C SER A 17 -1.23 -1.02 -22.87
N THR A 18 -0.43 -1.91 -22.29
CA THR A 18 -0.38 -3.33 -22.68
C THR A 18 -1.03 -4.16 -21.58
N ASP A 19 -1.71 -5.23 -21.95
CA ASP A 19 -2.46 -6.19 -21.11
C ASP A 19 -1.59 -6.98 -20.09
N THR A 20 -0.48 -6.38 -19.66
CA THR A 20 0.54 -6.88 -18.74
C THR A 20 0.53 -6.05 -17.45
N VAL A 21 -0.62 -5.95 -16.79
CA VAL A 21 -0.76 -5.33 -15.45
C VAL A 21 -0.19 -6.21 -14.32
N VAL A 22 0.50 -7.30 -14.64
CA VAL A 22 0.98 -8.25 -13.64
C VAL A 22 2.38 -8.70 -14.02
N GLU A 23 3.42 -8.04 -13.48
CA GLU A 23 4.62 -8.70 -12.95
C GLU A 23 5.66 -7.69 -12.44
N VAL A 24 6.08 -7.87 -11.19
CA VAL A 24 7.20 -7.21 -10.49
C VAL A 24 7.05 -5.73 -10.10
N HIS A 25 6.11 -5.45 -9.18
CA HIS A 25 6.16 -4.22 -8.38
C HIS A 25 6.38 -4.58 -6.91
N SER A 26 7.41 -3.97 -6.29
CA SER A 26 7.67 -4.10 -4.85
C SER A 26 6.46 -3.62 -4.04
N LEU A 27 6.42 -3.91 -2.74
CA LEU A 27 5.37 -3.35 -1.87
C LEU A 27 5.38 -1.82 -1.91
N ALA A 28 6.57 -1.20 -1.92
CA ALA A 28 6.68 0.24 -2.11
C ALA A 28 6.03 0.71 -3.43
N SER A 29 6.29 0.03 -4.56
CA SER A 29 5.65 0.37 -5.83
C SER A 29 4.12 0.15 -5.80
N CYS A 30 3.63 -0.89 -5.13
CA CYS A 30 2.20 -1.12 -4.94
C CYS A 30 1.55 0.06 -4.17
N PHE A 31 2.14 0.46 -3.05
CA PHE A 31 1.66 1.58 -2.25
C PHE A 31 1.71 2.89 -3.05
N TYR A 32 2.84 3.19 -3.68
CA TYR A 32 2.99 4.39 -4.50
C TYR A 32 1.94 4.46 -5.62
N ASN A 33 1.79 3.39 -6.39
CA ASN A 33 0.85 3.34 -7.51
C ASN A 33 -0.61 3.47 -7.05
N TRP A 34 -0.97 2.92 -5.89
CA TRP A 34 -2.30 3.09 -5.31
C TRP A 34 -2.69 4.58 -5.25
N TYR A 35 -1.79 5.42 -4.76
CA TYR A 35 -2.01 6.85 -4.62
C TYR A 35 -1.81 7.64 -5.91
N THR A 36 -0.71 7.44 -6.63
CA THR A 36 -0.39 8.30 -7.78
C THR A 36 -1.22 8.03 -9.01
N LEU A 37 -1.80 6.83 -9.11
CA LEU A 37 -2.71 6.45 -10.20
C LEU A 37 -4.18 6.40 -9.73
N GLU A 38 -4.43 6.72 -8.46
CA GLU A 38 -5.76 6.73 -7.85
C GLU A 38 -6.54 5.46 -8.16
N LEU A 39 -5.91 4.30 -7.89
CA LEU A 39 -6.43 3.00 -8.33
C LEU A 39 -7.77 2.62 -7.69
N TRP A 40 -8.23 3.38 -6.71
CA TRP A 40 -9.60 3.31 -6.18
C TRP A 40 -10.66 3.89 -7.14
N HIS A 41 -10.32 4.85 -7.99
CA HIS A 41 -11.21 5.45 -8.99
C HIS A 41 -11.33 4.64 -10.28
N THR A 42 -10.39 3.74 -10.56
CA THR A 42 -10.41 2.98 -11.81
C THR A 42 -11.62 2.05 -11.84
N ALA A 43 -12.51 2.26 -12.81
CA ALA A 43 -13.64 1.37 -13.07
C ALA A 43 -13.09 0.06 -13.66
N ALA A 44 -12.99 -0.97 -12.81
CA ALA A 44 -12.56 -2.29 -13.25
C ALA A 44 -13.69 -2.96 -14.04
N THR A 45 -13.65 -2.77 -15.36
CA THR A 45 -14.64 -3.31 -16.32
C THR A 45 -14.53 -4.83 -16.46
N GLN A 46 -13.40 -5.43 -16.06
CA GLN A 46 -13.17 -6.87 -16.11
C GLN A 46 -12.96 -7.47 -14.71
N LYS A 47 -13.48 -8.69 -14.50
CA LYS A 47 -13.36 -9.46 -13.24
C LYS A 47 -11.90 -9.63 -12.77
N LYS A 48 -10.95 -9.83 -13.69
CA LYS A 48 -9.51 -9.95 -13.39
C LYS A 48 -8.94 -8.66 -12.78
N GLN A 49 -9.32 -7.50 -13.31
CA GLN A 49 -8.88 -6.19 -12.80
C GLN A 49 -9.48 -5.90 -11.41
N GLN A 50 -10.70 -6.37 -11.14
CA GLN A 50 -11.32 -6.25 -9.82
C GLN A 50 -10.54 -7.01 -8.74
N PHE A 51 -10.07 -8.23 -9.04
CA PHE A 51 -9.26 -9.00 -8.10
C PHE A 51 -7.90 -8.35 -7.82
N VAL A 52 -7.23 -7.86 -8.86
CA VAL A 52 -5.95 -7.14 -8.70
C VAL A 52 -6.14 -5.88 -7.84
N ARG A 53 -7.22 -5.12 -8.06
CA ARG A 53 -7.55 -3.95 -7.22
C ARG A 53 -7.84 -4.34 -5.77
N ALA A 54 -8.56 -5.43 -5.55
CA ALA A 54 -8.87 -5.91 -4.20
C ALA A 54 -7.61 -6.40 -3.46
N ASP A 55 -6.71 -7.11 -4.15
CA ASP A 55 -5.42 -7.51 -3.59
C ASP A 55 -4.54 -6.30 -3.30
N LEU A 56 -4.53 -5.28 -4.17
CA LEU A 56 -3.79 -4.06 -3.95
C LEU A 56 -4.34 -3.26 -2.76
N LYS A 57 -5.67 -3.08 -2.68
CA LYS A 57 -6.34 -2.48 -1.53
C LYS A 57 -5.96 -3.19 -0.24
N ALA A 58 -6.01 -4.52 -0.22
CA ALA A 58 -5.63 -5.31 0.94
C ALA A 58 -4.14 -5.10 1.27
N GLY A 59 -3.26 -5.16 0.27
CA GLY A 59 -1.82 -4.93 0.44
C GLY A 59 -1.49 -3.59 1.07
N VAL A 60 -2.08 -2.50 0.57
CA VAL A 60 -1.88 -1.14 1.12
C VAL A 60 -2.32 -1.05 2.57
N ASN A 61 -3.50 -1.58 2.90
CA ASN A 61 -3.99 -1.56 4.28
C ASN A 61 -3.11 -2.41 5.20
N ILE A 62 -2.68 -3.60 4.76
CA ILE A 62 -1.74 -4.42 5.51
C ILE A 62 -0.43 -3.67 5.73
N MET A 63 0.09 -2.94 4.74
CA MET A 63 1.32 -2.16 4.91
C MET A 63 1.18 -1.09 5.98
N ILE A 64 0.06 -0.35 5.99
CA ILE A 64 -0.22 0.68 7.00
C ILE A 64 -0.31 0.07 8.41
N ILE A 65 -0.92 -1.11 8.55
CA ILE A 65 -1.06 -1.79 9.85
C ILE A 65 0.27 -2.36 10.33
N ALA A 66 0.91 -3.18 9.49
CA ALA A 66 2.07 -3.98 9.87
C ALA A 66 3.35 -3.14 10.02
N ALA A 67 3.42 -1.94 9.45
CA ALA A 67 4.56 -1.04 9.64
C ALA A 67 4.73 -0.58 11.10
N GLY A 68 3.69 -0.69 11.93
CA GLY A 68 3.79 -0.43 13.37
C GLY A 68 4.13 1.01 13.74
N ARG A 69 3.89 1.97 12.85
CA ARG A 69 4.24 3.39 13.02
C ARG A 69 3.08 4.30 12.62
N GLU A 70 3.24 5.58 12.91
CA GLU A 70 2.35 6.62 12.37
C GLU A 70 2.48 6.73 10.86
N VAL A 71 1.36 7.01 10.18
CA VAL A 71 1.27 7.15 8.74
C VAL A 71 0.49 8.42 8.42
N ASP A 72 1.10 9.28 7.61
CA ASP A 72 0.46 10.48 7.08
C ASP A 72 0.60 10.46 5.56
N VAL A 73 -0.49 10.17 4.86
CA VAL A 73 -0.56 10.32 3.41
C VAL A 73 -1.11 11.72 3.11
N PRO A 74 -0.26 12.64 2.60
CA PRO A 74 -0.68 14.00 2.32
C PRO A 74 -1.67 14.03 1.16
N THR A 75 -2.59 15.01 1.18
CA THR A 75 -3.52 15.25 0.08
C THR A 75 -2.75 15.52 -1.22
N ALA A 76 -3.20 14.92 -2.32
CA ALA A 76 -2.66 15.20 -3.65
C ALA A 76 -2.96 16.66 -4.05
N PRO A 77 -1.94 17.43 -4.50
CA PRO A 77 -2.16 18.75 -5.07
C PRO A 77 -3.10 18.72 -6.28
N LEU A 78 -3.90 19.77 -6.46
CA LEU A 78 -4.81 19.92 -7.60
C LEU A 78 -4.06 20.06 -8.93
N ASP A 79 -3.01 20.89 -8.93
CA ASP A 79 -2.12 21.06 -10.09
C ASP A 79 -1.18 19.84 -10.20
N ARG A 80 -1.42 19.01 -11.23
CA ARG A 80 -0.69 17.77 -11.50
C ARG A 80 0.65 17.97 -12.22
N ASP A 81 0.91 19.16 -12.78
CA ASP A 81 2.12 19.42 -13.55
C ASP A 81 3.12 20.30 -12.78
N GLY A 82 2.64 20.93 -11.71
CA GLY A 82 3.43 21.76 -10.81
C GLY A 82 4.52 21.05 -10.01
N VAL A 83 5.40 21.87 -9.42
CA VAL A 83 6.44 21.42 -8.48
C VAL A 83 5.81 20.77 -7.24
N ALA A 84 4.66 21.27 -6.78
CA ALA A 84 3.94 20.73 -5.63
C ALA A 84 3.57 19.24 -5.82
N TYR A 85 3.06 18.85 -7.00
CA TYR A 85 2.73 17.45 -7.29
C TYR A 85 3.97 16.56 -7.36
N ARG A 86 5.08 17.06 -7.90
CA ARG A 86 6.36 16.32 -7.90
C ARG A 86 6.86 16.07 -6.49
N LEU A 87 6.82 17.08 -5.62
CA LEU A 87 7.17 16.95 -4.20
C LEU A 87 6.23 15.99 -3.48
N TRP A 88 4.93 16.05 -3.77
CA TRP A 88 3.95 15.11 -3.22
C TRP A 88 4.27 13.67 -3.62
N LYS A 89 4.52 13.39 -4.91
CA LYS A 89 4.93 12.04 -5.38
C LYS A 89 6.19 11.56 -4.68
N GLN A 90 7.19 12.43 -4.48
CA GLN A 90 8.40 12.09 -3.75
C GLN A 90 8.09 11.72 -2.28
N ARG A 91 7.25 12.49 -1.58
CA ARG A 91 6.84 12.17 -0.20
C ARG A 91 6.12 10.83 -0.12
N VAL A 92 5.19 10.56 -1.05
CA VAL A 92 4.49 9.27 -1.14
C VAL A 92 5.47 8.13 -1.41
N TRP A 93 6.45 8.32 -2.29
CA TRP A 93 7.49 7.32 -2.56
C TRP A 93 8.35 7.03 -1.34
N THR A 94 8.85 8.06 -0.66
CA THR A 94 9.65 7.91 0.57
C THR A 94 8.86 7.19 1.67
N LEU A 95 7.58 7.52 1.83
CA LEU A 95 6.69 6.80 2.74
C LEU A 95 6.56 5.33 2.33
N ALA A 96 6.35 5.05 1.04
CA ALA A 96 6.21 3.69 0.53
C ALA A 96 7.45 2.82 0.80
N GLU A 97 8.65 3.36 0.62
CA GLU A 97 9.91 2.66 0.90
C GLU A 97 10.11 2.39 2.39
N ASP A 98 9.75 3.34 3.25
CA ASP A 98 9.80 3.15 4.71
C ASP A 98 8.82 2.07 5.17
N LEU A 99 7.58 2.10 4.65
CA LEU A 99 6.56 1.09 4.97
C LEU A 99 6.98 -0.30 4.49
N ASP A 100 7.51 -0.44 3.27
CA ASP A 100 7.99 -1.72 2.75
C ASP A 100 9.04 -2.35 3.69
N LYS A 101 10.05 -1.56 4.07
CA LYS A 101 11.11 -2.00 5.00
C LYS A 101 10.54 -2.41 6.36
N LYS A 102 9.70 -1.57 6.96
CA LYS A 102 9.15 -1.80 8.31
C LYS A 102 8.19 -2.99 8.35
N VAL A 103 7.32 -3.12 7.36
CA VAL A 103 6.40 -4.26 7.24
C VAL A 103 7.18 -5.56 7.13
N ASN A 104 8.17 -5.61 6.24
CA ASN A 104 8.94 -6.83 6.06
C ASN A 104 9.79 -7.18 7.28
N ALA A 105 10.36 -6.19 7.98
CA ALA A 105 11.07 -6.41 9.23
C ALA A 105 10.13 -6.91 10.35
N ALA A 106 8.98 -6.25 10.54
CA ALA A 106 7.99 -6.62 11.55
C ALA A 106 7.46 -8.03 11.31
N LEU A 107 7.01 -8.34 10.09
CA LEU A 107 6.48 -9.67 9.80
C LEU A 107 7.56 -10.76 9.82
N GLY A 108 8.78 -10.45 9.39
CA GLY A 108 9.94 -11.35 9.49
C GLY A 108 10.28 -11.71 10.92
N SER A 109 10.16 -10.75 11.85
CA SER A 109 10.38 -11.01 13.28
C SER A 109 9.32 -11.94 13.91
N ILE A 110 8.11 -11.98 13.33
CA ILE A 110 7.00 -12.79 13.87
C ILE A 110 7.05 -14.22 13.34
N ASP A 111 7.20 -14.40 12.02
CA ASP A 111 7.07 -15.72 11.39
C ASP A 111 8.38 -16.29 10.83
N GLY A 112 9.51 -15.58 10.99
CA GLY A 112 10.83 -16.00 10.52
C GLY A 112 10.97 -16.10 8.99
N LYS A 113 9.98 -15.64 8.22
CA LYS A 113 9.99 -15.77 6.75
C LYS A 113 10.68 -14.59 6.09
N GLY A 114 11.16 -14.85 4.87
CA GLY A 114 11.71 -13.84 3.98
C GLY A 114 10.71 -12.75 3.55
N LEU A 115 11.18 -11.84 2.70
CA LEU A 115 10.43 -10.66 2.29
C LEU A 115 9.19 -11.01 1.45
N SER A 116 8.09 -10.32 1.72
CA SER A 116 6.94 -10.26 0.82
C SER A 116 7.20 -9.18 -0.23
N LYS A 117 7.33 -9.59 -1.49
CA LYS A 117 7.68 -8.68 -2.60
C LYS A 117 6.47 -8.06 -3.28
N THR A 118 5.29 -8.67 -3.16
CA THR A 118 4.07 -8.26 -3.86
C THR A 118 2.88 -8.18 -2.92
N ALA A 119 1.88 -7.36 -3.25
CA ALA A 119 0.63 -7.26 -2.48
C ALA A 119 -0.05 -8.61 -2.27
N GLY A 120 -0.09 -9.47 -3.30
CA GLY A 120 -0.65 -10.82 -3.20
C GLY A 120 0.12 -11.73 -2.24
N SER A 121 1.46 -11.69 -2.26
CA SER A 121 2.28 -12.45 -1.30
C SER A 121 2.09 -11.95 0.13
N LEU A 122 2.02 -10.64 0.33
CA LEU A 122 1.78 -10.02 1.63
C LEU A 122 0.40 -10.40 2.17
N ARG A 123 -0.64 -10.36 1.34
CA ARG A 123 -2.00 -10.78 1.72
C ARG A 123 -2.06 -12.25 2.14
N LYS A 124 -1.39 -13.15 1.40
CA LYS A 124 -1.30 -14.56 1.78
C LYS A 124 -0.58 -14.73 3.13
N ARG A 125 0.53 -14.01 3.33
CA ARG A 125 1.27 -14.03 4.60
C ARG A 125 0.43 -13.49 5.76
N TRP A 126 -0.29 -12.40 5.57
CA TRP A 126 -1.19 -11.79 6.56
C TRP A 126 -2.27 -12.78 7.04
N ARG A 127 -2.90 -13.51 6.12
CA ARG A 127 -3.86 -14.56 6.48
C ARG A 127 -3.23 -15.70 7.28
N LYS A 128 -2.00 -16.09 6.91
CA LYS A 128 -1.28 -17.14 7.61
C LYS A 128 -0.86 -16.70 9.02
N LEU A 129 -0.43 -15.45 9.19
CA LEU A 129 -0.14 -14.86 10.50
C LEU A 129 -1.36 -14.92 11.42
N ARG A 130 -2.54 -14.65 10.89
CA ARG A 130 -3.78 -14.72 11.67
C ARG A 130 -4.05 -16.11 12.27
N VAL A 131 -3.67 -17.17 11.56
CA VAL A 131 -3.88 -18.56 12.01
C VAL A 131 -2.72 -19.04 12.87
N ASP A 132 -1.49 -18.87 12.38
CA ASP A 132 -0.30 -19.49 12.97
C ASP A 132 0.30 -18.65 14.10
N HIS A 133 0.01 -17.34 14.13
CA HIS A 133 0.58 -16.36 15.05
C HIS A 133 -0.51 -15.37 15.56
N CYS A 134 -1.68 -15.90 15.94
CA CYS A 134 -2.87 -15.12 16.25
C CYS A 134 -2.63 -14.00 17.28
N SER A 135 -1.90 -14.27 18.36
CA SER A 135 -1.59 -13.28 19.39
C SER A 135 -0.76 -12.10 18.87
N ALA A 136 0.21 -12.35 17.98
CA ALA A 136 0.99 -11.29 17.33
C ALA A 136 0.16 -10.53 16.29
N TYR A 137 -0.70 -11.23 15.55
CA TYR A 137 -1.66 -10.62 14.63
C TYR A 137 -2.61 -9.66 15.36
N ASP A 138 -3.18 -10.09 16.48
CA ASP A 138 -4.10 -9.29 17.29
C ASP A 138 -3.39 -8.07 17.86
N ALA A 139 -2.15 -8.22 18.35
CA ALA A 139 -1.35 -7.09 18.81
C ALA A 139 -1.11 -6.03 17.73
N LEU A 140 -0.84 -6.43 16.47
CA LEU A 140 -0.71 -5.50 15.35
C LEU A 140 -2.04 -4.77 15.08
N CYS A 141 -3.16 -5.49 15.09
CA CYS A 141 -4.49 -4.92 14.86
C CYS A 141 -4.89 -3.94 15.97
N SER A 142 -4.72 -4.32 17.24
CA SER A 142 -4.99 -3.46 18.40
C SER A 142 -4.14 -2.20 18.36
N ALA A 143 -2.83 -2.33 18.11
CA ALA A 143 -1.95 -1.17 18.02
C ALA A 143 -2.34 -0.23 16.86
N PHE A 144 -2.77 -0.77 15.73
CA PHE A 144 -3.31 0.03 14.62
C PHE A 144 -4.59 0.78 15.03
N ILE A 145 -5.53 0.11 15.69
CA ILE A 145 -6.79 0.73 16.15
C ILE A 145 -6.49 1.89 17.10
N THR A 146 -5.59 1.68 18.08
CA THR A 146 -5.17 2.75 19.01
C THR A 146 -4.51 3.91 18.27
N ARG A 147 -3.57 3.67 17.35
CA ARG A 147 -2.95 4.75 16.55
C ARG A 147 -3.99 5.50 15.74
N LYS A 148 -4.95 4.80 15.14
CA LYS A 148 -6.01 5.42 14.34
C LYS A 148 -6.94 6.27 15.19
N ALA A 149 -7.31 5.83 16.38
CA ALA A 149 -8.09 6.61 17.34
C ALA A 149 -7.35 7.90 17.78
N ASN A 150 -6.03 7.84 17.88
CA ASN A 150 -5.16 8.97 18.23
C ASN A 150 -4.75 9.83 17.01
N SER A 151 -5.40 9.68 15.85
CA SER A 151 -5.06 10.39 14.61
C SER A 151 -3.65 10.15 14.08
N GLY A 152 -2.97 9.10 14.54
CA GLY A 152 -1.64 8.71 14.06
C GLY A 152 -1.67 7.96 12.71
N ILE A 153 -2.85 7.64 12.19
CA ILE A 153 -3.04 7.05 10.85
C ILE A 153 -3.99 7.95 10.07
N VAL A 154 -3.44 8.70 9.13
CA VAL A 154 -4.18 9.62 8.29
C VAL A 154 -3.90 9.33 6.82
N ASP A 155 -4.96 8.99 6.08
CA ASP A 155 -4.95 8.92 4.63
C ASP A 155 -6.00 9.90 4.09
N ARG A 156 -5.52 11.01 3.50
CA ARG A 156 -6.37 12.09 2.97
C ARG A 156 -6.73 11.91 1.49
N CYS A 157 -6.23 10.87 0.84
CA CYS A 157 -6.45 10.62 -0.58
C CYS A 157 -7.51 9.56 -0.80
N THR A 158 -7.41 8.44 -0.08
CA THR A 158 -8.25 7.27 -0.31
C THR A 158 -9.63 7.46 0.35
N PRO A 159 -10.76 7.19 -0.34
CA PRO A 159 -12.08 7.22 0.29
C PRO A 159 -12.20 6.24 1.47
N ALA A 160 -13.02 6.59 2.48
CA ALA A 160 -13.19 5.78 3.68
C ALA A 160 -13.70 4.34 3.43
N SER A 161 -14.33 4.07 2.28
CA SER A 161 -14.75 2.73 1.84
C SER A 161 -13.58 1.82 1.42
N HIS A 162 -12.41 2.42 1.17
CA HIS A 162 -11.20 1.74 0.73
C HIS A 162 -10.13 1.63 1.83
N GLN A 163 -10.33 2.29 2.97
CA GLN A 163 -9.49 2.17 4.15
C GLN A 163 -10.10 1.15 5.13
N TRP A 164 -9.27 0.24 5.65
CA TRP A 164 -9.69 -0.69 6.68
C TRP A 164 -9.96 0.03 8.00
N LYS A 165 -11.02 -0.43 8.66
CA LYS A 165 -11.49 0.02 9.97
C LYS A 165 -11.48 -1.17 10.92
N GLN A 166 -11.78 -0.91 12.19
CA GLN A 166 -11.84 -1.94 13.24
C GLN A 166 -12.64 -3.18 12.82
N LYS A 167 -13.85 -2.99 12.27
CA LYS A 167 -14.70 -4.09 11.79
C LYS A 167 -14.05 -5.01 10.73
N ASP A 168 -13.12 -4.48 9.94
CA ASP A 168 -12.43 -5.23 8.88
C ASP A 168 -11.30 -6.12 9.46
N LEU A 169 -10.96 -5.93 10.73
CA LEU A 169 -9.91 -6.66 11.45
C LEU A 169 -10.46 -7.72 12.41
N GLU A 170 -11.74 -7.62 12.78
CA GLU A 170 -12.42 -8.49 13.75
C GLU A 170 -13.07 -9.74 13.10
N SER A 171 -13.18 -9.78 11.77
CA SER A 171 -13.71 -10.92 10.98
C SER A 171 -12.60 -11.87 10.60
#